data_AF-A0A151Z1C9-F1
#
_entry.id   AF-A0A151Z1C9-F1
#
_cell.length_a   1.000
_cell.length_b   1.000
_cell.length_c   1.000
_cell.angle_alpha   90.00
_cell.angle_beta   90.00
_cell.angle_gamma   90.00
#
_symmetry.space_group_name_H-M   'P 1'
#
loop_
_entity.id
_entity.type
_entity.pdbx_description
1 polymer ?
#
loop_
_entity_poly.entity_id
_entity_poly.type
_entity_poly.pdbx_seq_one_letter_code
_entity_poly.pdbx_strand_id
1 'polypeptide(L)' 'MGKKRRLSTNRQEQRPAKPKYTTRANMFHQQVVAPLEKRFRQALKARRYAEAESLYRKITEARKEHRLWIDRSEKVRIR' A
#
# COMPACT_ATOMS: atom_id res chain seq x y z
N MET A 1 54.96 -1.10 -20.96
CA MET A 1 54.62 -1.96 -19.80
C MET A 1 53.16 -1.72 -19.42
N GLY A 2 52.27 -2.62 -19.85
CA GLY A 2 50.82 -2.40 -19.85
C GLY A 2 50.19 -2.40 -18.46
N LYS A 3 49.32 -1.41 -18.19
CA LYS A 3 48.41 -1.44 -17.04
C LYS A 3 47.45 -2.61 -17.21
N LYS A 4 47.63 -3.68 -16.44
CA LYS A 4 46.67 -4.79 -16.36
C LYS A 4 45.34 -4.23 -15.82
N ARG A 5 44.35 -4.04 -16.70
CA ARG A 5 42.95 -3.87 -16.30
C ARG A 5 42.59 -5.12 -15.51
N ARG A 6 42.36 -4.99 -14.20
CA ARG A 6 41.74 -6.06 -13.41
C ARG A 6 40.30 -6.20 -13.89
N LEU A 7 40.10 -6.95 -14.97
CA LEU A 7 38.85 -7.65 -15.21
C LEU A 7 38.71 -8.65 -14.06
N SER A 8 38.17 -8.20 -12.92
CA SER A 8 37.65 -9.15 -11.94
C SER A 8 36.36 -9.71 -12.51
N THR A 9 36.56 -10.71 -13.35
CA THR A 9 35.63 -11.77 -13.73
C THR A 9 35.13 -12.43 -12.45
N ASN A 10 34.15 -11.80 -11.82
CA ASN A 10 33.28 -12.35 -10.79
C ASN A 10 32.08 -11.42 -10.69
N ARG A 11 31.34 -11.33 -11.80
CA ARG A 11 29.96 -10.86 -11.75
C ARG A 11 29.23 -11.95 -10.97
N GLN A 12 29.23 -11.85 -9.64
CA GLN A 12 28.41 -12.69 -8.78
C GLN A 12 27.04 -12.74 -9.44
N GLU A 13 26.57 -13.93 -9.81
CA GLU A 13 25.25 -14.12 -10.38
C GLU A 13 24.27 -13.35 -9.48
N GLN A 14 23.66 -12.29 -10.02
CA GLN A 14 22.74 -11.47 -9.25
C GLN A 14 21.56 -12.36 -8.90
N ARG A 15 21.58 -12.93 -7.69
CA ARG A 15 20.49 -13.76 -7.20
C ARG A 15 19.20 -12.97 -7.32
N PRO A 16 18.10 -13.58 -7.81
CA PRO A 16 16.83 -12.88 -7.90
C PRO A 16 16.42 -12.36 -6.52
N ALA A 17 15.88 -11.14 -6.48
CA ALA A 17 15.43 -10.54 -5.24
C ALA A 17 14.37 -11.43 -4.56
N LYS A 18 14.45 -11.56 -3.23
CA LYS A 18 13.46 -12.30 -2.46
C LYS A 18 12.06 -11.67 -2.66
N PRO A 19 11.01 -12.49 -2.84
CA PRO A 19 9.65 -11.96 -2.96
C PRO A 19 9.24 -11.23 -1.68
N LYS A 20 8.65 -10.04 -1.83
CA LYS A 20 8.08 -9.27 -0.73
C LYS A 20 6.59 -9.60 -0.61
N TYR A 21 6.08 -9.57 0.61
CA TYR A 21 4.67 -9.80 0.90
C TYR A 21 4.12 -8.67 1.76
N THR A 22 2.83 -8.41 1.62
CA THR A 22 2.05 -7.54 2.51
C THR A 22 0.79 -8.25 2.93
N THR A 23 0.05 -7.70 3.87
CA THR A 23 -1.28 -8.20 4.20
C THR A 23 -2.31 -7.62 3.23
N ARG A 24 -3.34 -8.41 2.90
CA ARG A 24 -4.48 -7.94 2.10
C ARG A 24 -5.18 -6.76 2.76
N ALA A 25 -5.25 -6.76 4.10
CA ALA A 25 -5.74 -5.64 4.89
C ALA A 25 -4.97 -4.34 4.59
N ASN A 26 -3.64 -4.37 4.58
CA ASN A 26 -2.83 -3.20 4.27
C ASN A 26 -3.10 -2.69 2.84
N MET A 27 -3.22 -3.58 1.86
CA MET A 27 -3.56 -3.17 0.49
C MET A 27 -4.95 -2.53 0.43
N PHE A 28 -5.95 -3.15 1.07
CA PHE A 28 -7.31 -2.63 1.12
C PHE A 28 -7.36 -1.24 1.77
N HIS A 29 -6.64 -1.06 2.89
CA HIS A 29 -6.55 0.23 3.56
C HIS A 29 -5.99 1.32 2.64
N GLN A 30 -4.88 1.03 1.96
CA GLN A 30 -4.21 1.98 1.06
C GLN A 30 -5.06 2.33 -0.15
N GLN A 31 -5.79 1.36 -0.71
CA GLN A 31 -6.58 1.55 -1.94
C GLN A 31 -7.96 2.17 -1.67
N VAL A 32 -8.59 1.85 -0.54
CA VAL A 32 -10.00 2.18 -0.27
C VAL A 32 -10.12 3.18 0.88
N VAL A 33 -9.64 2.83 2.07
CA VAL A 33 -9.87 3.62 3.29
C VAL A 33 -9.14 4.96 3.24
N ALA A 34 -7.84 4.95 2.94
CA ALA A 34 -7.01 6.15 2.96
C ALA A 34 -7.47 7.23 1.95
N PRO A 35 -7.84 6.90 0.69
CA PRO A 35 -8.41 7.87 -0.23
C PRO A 35 -9.75 8.46 0.23
N LEU A 36 -10.62 7.64 0.83
CA LEU A 36 -11.89 8.11 1.38
C LEU A 36 -11.68 9.09 2.54
N GLU A 37 -10.78 8.76 3.48
CA GLU A 37 -10.44 9.65 4.59
C GLU A 37 -9.84 10.98 4.10
N LYS A 38 -8.97 10.92 3.07
CA LYS A 38 -8.41 12.13 2.46
C LYS A 38 -9.51 13.02 1.89
N ARG A 39 -10.44 12.46 1.14
CA ARG A 39 -11.59 13.20 0.56
C ARG A 39 -12.50 13.76 1.65
N PHE A 40 -12.78 12.99 2.69
CA PHE A 40 -13.58 13.44 3.84
C PHE A 40 -12.95 14.66 4.52
N ARG A 41 -11.64 14.61 4.81
CA ARG A 41 -10.90 15.75 5.38
C ARG A 41 -10.94 16.98 4.44
N GLN A 42 -10.87 16.78 3.12
CA GLN A 42 -11.01 17.87 2.15
C GLN A 42 -12.42 18.47 2.16
N ALA A 43 -13.46 17.65 2.18
CA ALA A 43 -14.85 18.10 2.24
C ALA A 43 -15.14 18.92 3.52
N LEU A 44 -14.62 18.47 4.66
CA LEU A 44 -14.72 19.23 5.92
C LEU A 44 -14.01 20.59 5.84
N LYS A 45 -12.80 20.63 5.27
CA LYS A 45 -12.07 21.90 5.06
C LYS A 45 -12.84 22.86 4.14
N ALA A 46 -13.51 22.33 3.13
CA ALA A 46 -14.35 23.10 2.22
C ALA A 46 -15.76 23.40 2.78
N ARG A 47 -16.05 23.01 4.03
CA ARG A 47 -17.37 23.15 4.69
C ARG A 47 -18.52 22.50 3.92
N ARG A 48 -18.24 21.46 3.12
CA ARG A 48 -19.22 20.69 2.37
C ARG A 48 -19.76 19.55 3.21
N TYR A 49 -20.61 19.85 4.18
CA TYR A 49 -21.02 18.89 5.21
C TYR A 49 -21.86 17.73 4.65
N ALA A 50 -22.74 17.98 3.67
CA ALA A 50 -23.53 16.92 3.04
C ALA A 50 -22.63 15.87 2.34
N GLU A 51 -21.62 16.34 1.59
CA GLU A 51 -20.61 15.45 0.99
C GLU A 51 -19.81 14.72 2.07
N ALA A 52 -19.38 15.42 3.12
CA ALA A 52 -18.63 14.83 4.23
C ALA A 52 -19.42 13.72 4.95
N GLU A 53 -20.72 13.90 5.17
CA GLU A 53 -21.58 12.87 5.78
C GLU A 53 -21.62 11.60 4.92
N SER A 54 -21.82 11.75 3.61
CA SER A 54 -21.84 10.61 2.69
C SER A 54 -20.50 9.86 2.68
N LEU A 55 -19.38 10.59 2.73
CA LEU A 55 -18.04 10.02 2.81
C LEU A 55 -17.80 9.31 4.14
N TYR A 56 -18.30 9.86 5.24
CA TYR A 56 -18.17 9.27 6.57
C TYR A 56 -18.87 7.91 6.67
N ARG A 57 -20.08 7.79 6.10
CA ARG A 57 -20.80 6.50 6.03
C ARG A 57 -19.98 5.46 5.26
N LYS A 58 -19.45 5.82 4.09
CA LYS A 58 -18.57 4.96 3.29
C LYS A 58 -17.28 4.56 4.03
N ILE A 59 -16.66 5.48 4.76
CA ILE A 59 -15.47 5.19 5.59
C ILE A 59 -15.83 4.17 6.68
N THR A 60 -17.00 4.32 7.29
CA THR A 60 -17.45 3.43 8.36
C THR A 60 -17.66 2.01 7.85
N GLU A 61 -18.30 1.85 6.70
CA GLU A 61 -18.46 0.55 6.03
C GLU A 61 -17.11 -0.05 5.61
N ALA A 62 -16.25 0.75 4.96
CA ALA A 62 -14.92 0.29 4.56
C ALA A 62 -14.06 -0.12 5.77
N ARG A 63 -14.19 0.55 6.92
CA ARG A 63 -13.49 0.16 8.15
C ARG A 63 -13.99 -1.17 8.72
N LYS A 64 -15.29 -1.46 8.63
CA LYS A 64 -15.85 -2.77 9.01
C LYS A 64 -15.25 -3.87 8.12
N GLU A 65 -15.22 -3.65 6.81
CA GLU A 65 -14.62 -4.59 5.87
C GLU A 65 -13.11 -4.76 6.09
N HIS A 66 -12.39 -3.66 6.31
CA HIS A 66 -10.96 -3.71 6.63
C HIS A 66 -10.68 -4.57 7.87
N ARG A 67 -11.52 -4.48 8.90
CA ARG A 67 -11.39 -5.32 10.10
C ARG A 67 -11.52 -6.81 9.78
N LEU A 68 -12.45 -7.20 8.91
CA LEU A 68 -12.57 -8.58 8.44
C LEU A 68 -11.29 -9.06 7.73
N TRP A 69 -10.65 -8.18 6.94
CA TRP A 69 -9.38 -8.50 6.29
C TRP A 69 -8.21 -8.61 7.28
N ILE A 70 -8.21 -7.84 8.37
CA ILE A 70 -7.23 -7.98 9.45
C ILE A 70 -7.39 -9.35 10.11
N ASP A 71 -8.61 -9.70 10.49
CA ASP A 71 -8.91 -10.96 11.19
C ASP A 71 -8.52 -12.18 10.35
N ARG A 72 -8.72 -12.11 9.03
CA ARG A 72 -8.30 -13.16 8.08
C ARG A 72 -6.79 -13.29 7.92
N SER A 73 -6.01 -12.27 8.25
CA SER A 73 -4.54 -12.24 8.19
C SER A 73 -3.90 -12.73 6.86
N GLU A 74 -4.63 -12.57 5.75
CA GLU A 74 -4.22 -13.06 4.43
C GLU A 74 -3.00 -12.28 3.89
N LYS A 75 -1.98 -13.01 3.45
CA LYS A 75 -0.74 -12.44 2.87
C LYS A 75 -0.81 -12.45 1.35
N VAL A 76 -0.47 -11.32 0.75
CA VAL A 76 -0.43 -11.10 -0.71
C VAL A 76 1.00 -10.76 -1.11
N ARG A 77 1.48 -11.38 -2.19
CA ARG A 77 2.80 -11.10 -2.74
C ARG A 77 2.79 -9.75 -3.45
N ILE A 78 3.75 -8.88 -3.12
CA ILE A 78 3.98 -7.60 -3.79
C ILE A 78 4.98 -7.85 -4.93
N ARG A 79 4.68 -7.28 -6.10
CA ARG A 79 5.53 -7.33 -7.29
C ARG A 79 6.54 -6.19 -7.29
#